data_AF-A0A940V7V7-F1
#
_entry.id   AF-A0A940V7V7-F1
#
_cell.length_a   1.000
_cell.length_b   1.000
_cell.length_c   1.000
_cell.angle_alpha   90.00
_cell.angle_beta   90.00
_cell.angle_gamma   90.00
#
_symmetry.space_group_name_H-M   'P 1'
#
loop_
_entity.id
_entity.type
_entity.pdbx_description
1 polymer ?
#
loop_
_entity_poly.entity_id
_entity_poly.type
_entity_poly.pdbx_seq_one_letter_code
_entity_poly.pdbx_strand_id
1 'polypeptide(L)'
;MIVVTMTPSIMIGSVDIPVLHLIFSMIMPILIVAAAAAYILINDLTLRRYHGMLLTLIQRIEVIPSFGLDQIPVLASLFAETSDPALNKAFDRLQHDQDVLYQQRWLPDPARELTLEKLLSGTRLAALRLRPALTLLSIGLFASLISLLLRIQQPVANADLAAALPWPPALLGVIAALLMGIQSKTVSERLRYDLAELSSVIGLRVPVFGQQTGIAQLIDSFFNYDRQMVGSLDRFNATAARLAES
;
A
#
# COMPACT_ATOMS: atom_id res chain seq x y z
N MET A 1 28.97 16.11 -47.47
CA MET A 1 27.70 16.51 -48.11
C MET A 1 26.58 16.16 -47.16
N ILE A 2 26.19 17.10 -46.28
CA ILE A 2 25.10 16.89 -45.32
C ILE A 2 23.82 17.18 -46.10
N VAL A 3 23.08 16.13 -46.47
CA VAL A 3 21.74 16.27 -47.03
C VAL A 3 20.89 16.86 -45.91
N VAL A 4 20.64 18.17 -45.99
CA VAL A 4 19.62 18.84 -45.17
C VAL A 4 18.28 18.35 -45.71
N THR A 5 17.84 17.19 -45.22
CA THR A 5 16.47 16.74 -45.39
C THR A 5 15.59 17.83 -44.79
N MET A 6 14.69 18.42 -45.59
CA MET A 6 13.67 19.35 -45.09
C MET A 6 12.87 18.61 -44.02
N THR A 7 13.21 18.87 -42.76
CA THR A 7 12.48 18.30 -41.64
C THR A 7 11.15 19.02 -41.54
N PRO A 8 10.03 18.30 -41.36
CA PRO A 8 8.72 18.92 -41.30
C PRO A 8 8.71 19.96 -40.17
N SER A 9 8.31 21.17 -40.52
CA SER A 9 8.18 22.30 -39.61
C SER A 9 6.76 22.83 -39.68
N ILE A 10 6.29 23.40 -38.57
CA ILE A 10 4.95 23.98 -38.47
C ILE A 10 5.12 25.45 -38.16
N MET A 11 4.48 26.30 -38.97
CA MET A 11 4.40 27.72 -38.68
C MET A 11 3.35 27.96 -37.60
N ILE A 12 3.79 28.48 -36.45
CA ILE A 12 2.90 28.99 -35.40
C ILE A 12 3.05 30.51 -35.40
N GLY A 13 2.09 31.22 -36.00
CA GLY A 13 2.22 32.65 -36.26
C GLY A 13 3.31 32.94 -37.29
N SER A 14 4.30 33.77 -36.93
CA SER A 14 5.46 34.10 -37.78
C SER A 14 6.69 33.22 -37.51
N VAL A 15 6.60 32.25 -36.59
CA VAL A 15 7.75 31.44 -36.15
C VAL A 15 7.67 30.05 -36.76
N ASP A 16 8.75 29.63 -37.40
CA ASP A 16 8.90 28.26 -37.90
C ASP A 16 9.52 27.36 -36.81
N ILE A 17 8.76 26.36 -36.36
CA ILE A 17 9.18 25.44 -35.30
C ILE A 17 9.27 24.02 -35.86
N PRO A 18 10.43 23.36 -35.77
CA PRO A 18 10.56 21.95 -36.17
C PRO A 18 9.60 21.08 -35.35
N VAL A 19 8.90 20.14 -36.00
CA VAL A 19 7.88 19.29 -35.36
C VAL A 19 8.41 18.57 -34.11
N LEU A 20 9.69 18.17 -34.11
CA LEU A 20 10.30 17.51 -32.97
C LEU A 20 10.37 18.42 -31.73
N HIS A 21 10.69 19.71 -31.89
CA HIS A 21 10.65 20.68 -30.78
C HIS A 21 9.23 20.81 -30.23
N LEU A 22 8.20 20.84 -31.09
CA LEU A 22 6.81 20.89 -30.66
C LEU A 22 6.43 19.68 -29.78
N ILE A 23 6.84 18.47 -30.20
CA ILE A 23 6.52 17.23 -29.48
C ILE A 23 7.16 17.25 -28.08
N PHE A 24 8.46 17.52 -27.97
CA PHE A 24 9.17 17.41 -26.69
C PHE A 24 8.95 18.62 -25.77
N SER A 25 8.71 19.81 -26.32
CA SER A 25 8.57 21.04 -25.53
C SER A 25 7.13 21.42 -25.21
N MET A 26 6.14 20.95 -25.99
CA MET A 26 4.72 21.22 -25.72
C MET A 26 3.91 19.96 -25.44
N ILE A 27 3.97 18.94 -26.29
CA ILE A 27 3.11 17.76 -26.16
C ILE A 27 3.50 16.92 -24.93
N MET A 28 4.78 16.65 -24.74
CA MET A 28 5.27 15.90 -23.58
C MET A 28 4.87 16.52 -22.23
N PRO A 29 5.05 17.84 -22.01
CA PRO A 29 4.58 18.45 -20.76
C PRO A 29 3.06 18.33 -20.55
N ILE A 30 2.24 18.44 -21.61
CA ILE A 30 0.79 18.20 -21.51
C ILE A 30 0.50 16.75 -21.07
N LEU A 31 1.21 15.78 -21.64
CA LEU A 31 1.06 14.36 -21.26
C LEU A 31 1.49 14.10 -19.81
N ILE A 32 2.57 14.75 -19.33
CA ILE A 32 3.02 14.66 -17.94
C ILE A 32 1.93 15.16 -17.00
N VAL A 33 1.33 16.32 -17.29
CA VAL A 33 0.25 16.91 -16.48
C VAL A 33 -0.99 16.01 -16.48
N ALA A 34 -1.40 15.50 -17.65
CA ALA A 34 -2.55 14.62 -17.76
C ALA A 34 -2.34 13.30 -16.98
N ALA A 35 -1.14 12.70 -17.08
CA ALA A 35 -0.79 11.51 -16.33
C ALA A 35 -0.77 11.76 -14.81
N ALA A 36 -0.17 12.87 -14.37
CA ALA A 36 -0.17 13.27 -12.97
C ALA A 36 -1.60 13.43 -12.42
N ALA A 37 -2.47 14.14 -13.16
CA ALA A 37 -3.87 14.32 -12.78
C ALA A 37 -4.62 12.98 -12.68
N ALA A 38 -4.40 12.06 -13.61
CA ALA A 38 -5.00 10.73 -13.58
C ALA A 38 -4.59 9.94 -12.33
N TYR A 39 -3.30 9.93 -11.98
CA TYR A 39 -2.83 9.27 -10.77
C TYR A 39 -3.37 9.92 -9.50
N ILE A 40 -3.42 11.26 -9.47
CA ILE A 40 -3.97 12.01 -8.34
C ILE A 40 -5.44 11.66 -8.12
N LEU A 41 -6.21 11.56 -9.20
CA LEU A 41 -7.62 11.17 -9.15
C LEU A 41 -7.79 9.73 -8.66
N ILE A 42 -6.96 8.79 -9.16
CA ILE A 42 -7.00 7.40 -8.68
C ILE A 42 -6.72 7.31 -7.18
N ASN A 43 -5.73 8.07 -6.68
CA ASN A 43 -5.40 8.10 -5.27
C ASN A 43 -6.52 8.68 -4.41
N ASP A 44 -7.14 9.79 -4.84
CA ASP A 44 -8.26 10.41 -4.11
C ASP A 44 -9.51 9.52 -4.10
N LEU A 45 -9.85 8.92 -5.24
CA LEU A 45 -10.97 7.96 -5.31
C LEU A 45 -10.71 6.73 -4.44
N THR A 46 -9.46 6.25 -4.40
CA THR A 46 -9.07 5.14 -3.51
C THR A 46 -9.21 5.55 -2.05
N LEU A 47 -8.69 6.71 -1.66
CA LEU A 47 -8.81 7.20 -0.30
C LEU A 47 -10.28 7.32 0.13
N ARG A 48 -11.11 8.01 -0.65
CA ARG A 48 -12.52 8.24 -0.30
C ARG A 48 -13.28 6.93 -0.15
N ARG A 49 -13.05 5.97 -1.05
CA ARG A 49 -13.70 4.66 -1.00
C ARG A 49 -13.30 3.88 0.25
N TYR A 50 -12.01 3.75 0.53
CA TYR A 50 -11.53 2.92 1.63
C TYR A 50 -11.69 3.61 2.98
N HIS A 51 -11.43 4.91 3.09
CA HIS A 51 -11.55 5.65 4.35
C HIS A 51 -12.98 5.58 4.90
N GLY A 52 -13.99 5.92 4.09
CA GLY A 52 -15.38 5.89 4.55
C GLY A 52 -15.86 4.49 4.92
N MET A 53 -15.45 3.48 4.14
CA MET A 53 -15.75 2.08 4.40
C MET A 53 -15.12 1.59 5.70
N LEU A 54 -13.81 1.83 5.90
CA LEU A 54 -13.08 1.41 7.09
C LEU A 54 -13.61 2.13 8.34
N LEU A 55 -13.86 3.43 8.27
CA LEU A 55 -14.44 4.19 9.38
C LEU A 55 -15.81 3.65 9.79
N THR A 56 -16.68 3.35 8.82
CA THR A 56 -18.01 2.78 9.09
C THR A 56 -17.88 1.41 9.75
N LEU A 57 -16.95 0.58 9.28
CA LEU A 57 -16.70 -0.73 9.86
C LEU A 57 -16.14 -0.63 11.29
N ILE A 58 -15.17 0.27 11.52
CA ILE A 58 -14.62 0.59 12.84
C ILE A 58 -15.75 0.96 13.80
N GLN A 59 -16.56 1.95 13.45
CA GLN A 59 -17.68 2.41 14.30
C GLN A 59 -18.64 1.27 14.63
N ARG A 60 -18.96 0.39 13.67
CA ARG A 60 -19.84 -0.75 13.91
C ARG A 60 -19.23 -1.79 14.86
N ILE A 61 -17.93 -2.05 14.75
CA ILE A 61 -17.22 -2.97 15.65
C ILE A 61 -17.10 -2.36 17.06
N GLU A 62 -16.92 -1.05 17.17
CA GLU A 62 -16.86 -0.35 18.46
C GLU A 62 -18.16 -0.48 19.27
N VAL A 63 -19.32 -0.64 18.64
CA VAL A 63 -20.60 -0.81 19.36
C VAL A 63 -20.82 -2.24 19.88
N ILE A 64 -19.95 -3.20 19.53
CA ILE A 64 -20.06 -4.58 20.04
C ILE A 64 -19.90 -4.56 21.58
N PRO A 65 -20.92 -5.01 22.35
CA PRO A 65 -21.02 -4.74 23.78
C PRO A 65 -20.09 -5.61 24.64
N SER A 66 -19.71 -6.78 24.15
CA SER A 66 -18.94 -7.78 24.90
C SER A 66 -17.62 -8.13 24.21
N PHE A 67 -16.66 -8.59 25.00
CA PHE A 67 -15.43 -9.20 24.54
C PHE A 67 -15.57 -10.72 24.59
N GLY A 68 -15.28 -11.43 23.50
CA GLY A 68 -15.33 -12.89 23.49
C GLY A 68 -15.32 -13.51 22.10
N LEU A 69 -15.09 -14.83 22.04
CA LEU A 69 -15.09 -15.61 20.79
C LEU A 69 -16.48 -15.69 20.15
N ASP A 70 -17.53 -15.54 20.94
CA ASP A 70 -18.93 -15.46 20.52
C ASP A 70 -19.21 -14.25 19.60
N GLN A 71 -18.30 -13.26 19.58
CA GLN A 71 -18.40 -12.09 18.72
C GLN A 71 -17.80 -12.29 17.32
N ILE A 72 -17.08 -13.39 17.08
CA ILE A 72 -16.46 -13.67 15.77
C ILE A 72 -17.49 -13.80 14.65
N PRO A 73 -18.64 -14.49 14.82
CA PRO A 73 -19.71 -14.50 13.82
C PRO A 73 -20.30 -13.11 13.53
N VAL A 74 -20.37 -12.24 14.56
CA VAL A 74 -20.84 -10.85 14.41
C VAL A 74 -19.83 -10.03 13.60
N LEU A 75 -18.54 -10.19 13.87
CA LEU A 75 -17.50 -9.61 13.01
C LEU A 75 -17.63 -10.13 11.58
N ALA A 76 -17.83 -11.44 11.40
CA ALA A 76 -18.00 -12.05 10.07
C ALA A 76 -19.15 -11.41 9.29
N SER A 77 -20.29 -11.17 9.93
CA SER A 77 -21.42 -10.50 9.28
C SER A 77 -21.10 -9.05 8.93
N LEU A 78 -20.42 -8.31 9.81
CA LEU A 78 -20.01 -6.93 9.54
C LEU A 78 -19.03 -6.83 8.37
N PHE A 79 -18.07 -7.76 8.28
CA PHE A 79 -17.20 -7.86 7.12
C PHE A 79 -18.00 -8.26 5.88
N ALA A 80 -18.87 -9.27 5.93
CA ALA A 80 -19.69 -9.69 4.78
C ALA A 80 -20.63 -8.59 4.24
N GLU A 81 -21.13 -7.69 5.10
CA GLU A 81 -21.88 -6.50 4.70
C GLU A 81 -21.04 -5.46 3.95
N THR A 82 -19.71 -5.56 4.07
CA THR A 82 -18.79 -4.71 3.35
C THR A 82 -18.74 -5.14 1.88
N SER A 83 -19.01 -4.20 0.98
CA SER A 83 -18.99 -4.42 -0.48
C SER A 83 -17.57 -4.62 -1.08
N ASP A 84 -16.55 -4.88 -0.26
CA ASP A 84 -15.17 -5.07 -0.70
C ASP A 84 -14.74 -6.55 -0.59
N PRO A 85 -14.60 -7.27 -1.72
CA PRO A 85 -14.20 -8.67 -1.73
C PRO A 85 -12.81 -8.93 -1.14
N ALA A 86 -11.88 -7.96 -1.22
CA ALA A 86 -10.54 -8.13 -0.69
C ALA A 86 -10.53 -8.08 0.83
N LEU A 87 -11.36 -7.20 1.41
CA LEU A 87 -11.53 -7.11 2.86
C LEU A 87 -12.20 -8.37 3.41
N ASN A 88 -13.25 -8.85 2.75
CA ASN A 88 -13.96 -10.07 3.16
C ASN A 88 -13.03 -11.28 3.11
N LYS A 89 -12.29 -11.42 2.00
CA LYS A 89 -11.29 -12.48 1.85
C LYS A 89 -10.17 -12.40 2.88
N ALA A 90 -9.76 -11.20 3.30
CA ALA A 90 -8.76 -11.04 4.35
C ALA A 90 -9.31 -11.55 5.70
N PHE A 91 -10.58 -11.26 6.02
CA PHE A 91 -11.21 -11.77 7.22
C PHE A 91 -11.48 -13.28 7.17
N ASP A 92 -11.90 -13.81 6.03
CA ASP A 92 -12.07 -15.26 5.82
C ASP A 92 -10.76 -16.02 6.07
N ARG A 93 -9.62 -15.44 5.69
CA ARG A 93 -8.30 -16.01 5.99
C ARG A 93 -7.99 -16.00 7.48
N LEU A 94 -8.33 -14.93 8.19
CA LEU A 94 -8.15 -14.87 9.65
C LEU A 94 -8.98 -15.94 10.35
N GLN A 95 -10.22 -16.18 9.90
CA GLN A 95 -11.07 -17.26 10.43
C GLN A 95 -10.53 -18.65 10.08
N HIS A 96 -10.07 -18.84 8.84
CA HIS A 96 -9.46 -20.10 8.44
C HIS A 96 -8.22 -20.42 9.29
N ASP A 97 -7.36 -19.42 9.53
CA ASP A 97 -6.19 -19.57 10.38
C ASP A 97 -6.57 -19.79 11.85
N GLN A 98 -7.66 -19.18 12.33
CA GLN A 98 -8.22 -19.46 13.66
C GLN A 98 -8.59 -20.95 13.81
N ASP A 99 -9.24 -21.54 12.80
CA ASP A 99 -9.63 -22.95 12.80
C ASP A 99 -8.41 -23.88 12.73
N VAL A 100 -7.50 -23.61 11.79
CA VAL A 100 -6.36 -24.50 11.48
C VAL A 100 -5.22 -24.38 12.50
N LEU A 101 -4.86 -23.16 12.90
CA LEU A 101 -3.66 -22.90 13.70
C LEU A 101 -3.96 -22.68 15.18
N TYR A 102 -5.14 -22.15 15.52
CA TYR A 102 -5.46 -21.69 16.88
C TYR A 102 -6.61 -22.46 17.54
N GLN A 103 -7.07 -23.56 16.94
CA GLN A 103 -8.09 -24.46 17.50
C GLN A 103 -9.35 -23.71 17.96
N GLN A 104 -9.75 -22.68 17.23
CA GLN A 104 -10.92 -21.83 17.53
C GLN A 104 -10.81 -20.99 18.81
N ARG A 105 -9.65 -20.97 19.48
CA ARG A 105 -9.48 -20.27 20.77
C ARG A 105 -9.03 -18.82 20.65
N TRP A 106 -8.39 -18.47 19.54
CA TRP A 106 -7.81 -17.14 19.33
C TRP A 106 -7.88 -16.77 17.86
N LEU A 107 -8.21 -15.52 17.58
CA LEU A 107 -8.04 -14.97 16.23
C LEU A 107 -6.55 -14.61 16.04
N PRO A 108 -5.92 -14.93 14.89
CA PRO A 108 -4.60 -14.38 14.59
C PRO A 108 -4.62 -12.86 14.55
N ASP A 109 -3.45 -12.24 14.74
CA ASP A 109 -3.28 -10.78 14.65
C ASP A 109 -3.87 -10.23 13.33
N PRO A 110 -4.96 -9.44 13.39
CA PRO A 110 -5.61 -8.89 12.20
C PRO A 110 -4.67 -8.03 11.35
N ALA A 111 -3.68 -7.38 11.98
CA ALA A 111 -2.72 -6.53 11.27
C ALA A 111 -1.88 -7.32 10.24
N ARG A 112 -1.81 -8.65 10.37
CA ARG A 112 -1.11 -9.52 9.42
C ARG A 112 -1.85 -9.65 8.08
N GLU A 113 -3.18 -9.70 8.09
CA GLU A 113 -4.01 -9.85 6.88
C GLU A 113 -4.59 -8.52 6.39
N LEU A 114 -4.86 -7.58 7.30
CA LEU A 114 -5.40 -6.26 7.01
C LEU A 114 -4.29 -5.26 6.63
N THR A 115 -3.46 -5.62 5.66
CA THR A 115 -2.40 -4.74 5.14
C THR A 115 -2.81 -4.09 3.82
N LEU A 116 -2.27 -2.89 3.57
CA LEU A 116 -2.53 -2.14 2.35
C LEU A 116 -2.20 -2.96 1.09
N GLU A 117 -1.10 -3.72 1.14
CA GLU A 117 -0.60 -4.52 0.03
C GLU A 117 -1.47 -5.74 -0.27
N LYS A 118 -2.23 -6.24 0.71
CA LYS A 118 -3.17 -7.35 0.53
C LYS A 118 -4.56 -6.88 0.08
N LEU A 119 -4.96 -5.69 0.50
CA LEU A 119 -6.27 -5.12 0.20
C LEU A 119 -6.30 -4.39 -1.15
N LEU A 120 -5.22 -3.69 -1.51
CA LEU A 120 -5.10 -3.01 -2.79
C LEU A 120 -4.29 -3.85 -3.77
N SER A 121 -4.82 -4.03 -4.97
CA SER A 121 -4.13 -4.74 -6.06
C SER A 121 -4.01 -3.88 -7.32
N GLY A 122 -3.05 -4.25 -8.17
CA GLY A 122 -2.86 -3.67 -9.50
C GLY A 122 -2.59 -2.16 -9.50
N THR A 123 -3.40 -1.43 -10.26
CA THR A 123 -3.21 0.00 -10.55
C THR A 123 -3.35 0.89 -9.32
N ARG A 124 -4.24 0.55 -8.37
CA ARG A 124 -4.41 1.33 -7.14
C ARG A 124 -3.19 1.25 -6.23
N LEU A 125 -2.65 0.04 -6.04
CA LEU A 125 -1.41 -0.14 -5.27
C LEU A 125 -0.22 0.53 -5.96
N ALA A 126 -0.15 0.45 -7.29
CA ALA A 126 0.91 1.11 -8.05
C ALA A 126 0.86 2.64 -7.95
N ALA A 127 -0.34 3.23 -7.93
CA ALA A 127 -0.56 4.67 -7.81
C ALA A 127 -0.14 5.23 -6.43
N LEU A 128 -0.16 4.39 -5.39
CA LEU A 128 0.28 4.71 -4.03
C LEU A 128 1.79 4.49 -3.80
N ARG A 129 2.52 4.03 -4.81
CA ARG A 129 3.98 3.90 -4.74
C ARG A 129 4.65 5.14 -5.33
N LEU A 130 5.91 5.38 -4.94
CA LEU A 130 6.76 6.45 -5.50
C LEU A 130 7.16 6.23 -6.97
N ARG A 131 6.95 5.02 -7.50
CA ARG A 131 7.40 4.64 -8.84
C ARG A 131 6.83 5.55 -9.94
N PRO A 132 5.53 5.88 -10.00
CA PRO A 132 5.02 6.70 -11.08
C PRO A 132 5.50 8.16 -10.98
N ALA A 133 5.68 8.69 -9.76
CA ALA A 133 6.30 10.01 -9.56
C ALA A 133 7.72 10.06 -10.15
N LEU A 134 8.53 9.03 -9.88
CA LEU A 134 9.87 8.89 -10.48
C LEU A 134 9.80 8.76 -12.01
N THR A 135 8.83 8.03 -12.56
CA THR A 135 8.69 7.92 -14.02
C THR A 135 8.35 9.26 -14.67
N LEU A 136 7.47 10.07 -14.07
CA LEU A 136 7.13 11.39 -14.59
C LEU A 136 8.32 12.35 -14.52
N LEU A 137 9.09 12.29 -13.44
CA LEU A 137 10.34 13.03 -13.31
C LEU A 137 11.32 12.65 -14.42
N SER A 138 11.57 11.35 -14.61
CA SER A 138 12.47 10.86 -15.66
C SER A 138 12.01 11.28 -17.05
N ILE A 139 10.72 11.16 -17.37
CA ILE A 139 10.17 11.58 -18.66
C ILE A 139 10.40 13.09 -18.88
N GLY A 140 10.14 13.92 -17.86
CA GLY A 140 10.36 15.37 -17.95
C GLY A 140 11.83 15.74 -18.19
N LEU A 141 12.75 15.09 -17.46
CA LEU A 141 14.19 15.30 -17.63
C LEU A 141 14.70 14.83 -18.99
N PHE A 142 14.26 13.66 -19.46
CA PHE A 142 14.65 13.15 -20.79
C PHE A 142 14.07 13.99 -21.92
N ALA A 143 12.81 14.42 -21.84
CA ALA A 143 12.22 15.30 -22.83
C ALA A 143 12.94 16.66 -22.89
N SER A 144 13.35 17.20 -21.74
CA SER A 144 14.17 18.41 -21.67
C SER A 144 15.55 18.22 -22.32
N LEU A 145 16.23 17.11 -22.02
CA LEU A 145 17.51 16.78 -22.61
C LEU A 145 17.42 16.60 -24.13
N ILE A 146 16.37 15.93 -24.61
CA ILE A 146 16.12 15.76 -26.05
C ILE A 146 15.88 17.12 -26.71
N SER A 147 15.06 17.99 -26.11
CA SER A 147 14.82 19.35 -26.61
C SER A 147 16.13 20.17 -26.69
N LEU A 148 17.00 20.04 -25.69
CA LEU A 148 18.32 20.68 -25.68
C LEU A 148 19.23 20.16 -26.82
N LEU A 149 19.25 18.85 -27.06
CA LEU A 149 20.02 18.24 -28.15
C LEU A 149 19.47 18.63 -29.52
N LEU A 150 18.15 18.71 -29.67
CA LEU A 150 17.49 19.15 -30.91
C LEU A 150 17.86 20.59 -31.28
N ARG A 151 18.21 21.44 -30.31
CA ARG A 151 18.69 22.80 -30.60
C ARG A 151 19.98 22.81 -31.44
N ILE A 152 20.85 21.81 -31.28
CA ILE A 152 22.11 21.71 -32.03
C ILE A 152 21.84 21.25 -33.47
N GLN A 153 20.90 20.31 -33.65
CA GLN A 153 20.61 19.70 -34.95
C GLN A 153 19.60 20.52 -35.78
N GLN A 154 18.64 21.15 -35.11
CA GLN A 154 17.54 21.92 -35.68
C GLN A 154 17.43 23.27 -34.94
N PRO A 155 18.25 24.26 -35.32
CA PRO A 155 18.23 25.56 -34.67
C PRO A 155 16.90 26.27 -34.96
N VAL A 156 16.29 26.80 -33.90
CA VAL A 156 15.09 27.65 -33.99
C VAL A 156 15.54 29.09 -34.24
N ALA A 157 14.89 29.78 -35.17
CA ALA A 157 15.30 31.13 -35.62
C ALA A 157 15.28 32.18 -34.49
N ASN A 158 14.37 32.04 -33.51
CA ASN A 158 14.31 32.92 -32.35
C ASN A 158 15.16 32.35 -31.21
N ALA A 159 16.24 33.06 -30.84
CA ALA A 159 17.18 32.64 -29.81
C ALA A 159 16.57 32.56 -28.41
N ASP A 160 15.67 33.48 -28.06
CA ASP A 160 14.99 33.50 -26.75
C ASP A 160 14.05 32.30 -26.63
N LEU A 161 13.29 32.01 -27.70
CA LEU A 161 12.43 30.84 -27.76
C LEU A 161 13.24 29.54 -27.70
N ALA A 162 14.35 29.47 -28.43
CA ALA A 162 15.25 28.32 -28.43
C ALA A 162 15.84 28.03 -27.04
N ALA A 163 16.09 29.07 -26.24
CA ALA A 163 16.57 28.94 -24.87
C ALA A 163 15.47 28.49 -23.90
N ALA A 164 14.21 28.87 -24.15
CA ALA A 164 13.07 28.55 -23.30
C ALA A 164 12.52 27.13 -23.50
N LEU A 165 12.50 26.63 -24.75
CA LEU A 165 11.88 25.34 -25.15
C LEU A 165 12.27 24.10 -24.32
N PRO A 166 13.51 23.94 -23.81
CA PRO A 166 13.86 22.76 -23.02
C PRO A 166 13.31 22.75 -21.59
N TRP A 167 12.96 23.91 -21.02
CA TRP A 167 12.61 24.02 -19.60
C TRP A 167 11.22 23.49 -19.21
N PRO A 168 10.14 23.72 -19.98
CA PRO A 168 8.79 23.26 -19.63
C PRO A 168 8.69 21.78 -19.26
N PRO A 169 9.21 20.81 -20.04
CA PRO A 169 9.11 19.39 -19.67
C PRO A 169 9.85 19.07 -18.37
N ALA A 170 11.00 19.69 -18.09
CA ALA A 170 11.74 19.48 -16.85
C ALA A 170 10.98 20.05 -15.64
N LEU A 171 10.53 21.31 -15.73
CA LEU A 171 9.81 21.97 -14.64
C LEU A 171 8.51 21.24 -14.31
N LEU A 172 7.73 20.87 -15.34
CA LEU A 172 6.48 20.13 -15.13
C LEU A 172 6.74 18.70 -14.63
N GLY A 173 7.79 18.03 -15.09
CA GLY A 173 8.22 16.73 -14.54
C GLY A 173 8.53 16.81 -13.05
N VAL A 174 9.28 17.83 -12.62
CA VAL A 174 9.62 18.05 -11.20
C VAL A 174 8.37 18.36 -10.37
N ILE A 175 7.54 19.31 -10.82
CA ILE A 175 6.31 19.69 -10.11
C ILE A 175 5.36 18.50 -9.99
N ALA A 176 5.13 17.77 -11.08
CA ALA A 176 4.27 16.60 -11.10
C ALA A 176 4.78 15.49 -10.17
N ALA A 177 6.09 15.22 -10.19
CA ALA A 177 6.69 14.19 -9.34
C ALA A 177 6.60 14.55 -7.85
N LEU A 178 6.85 15.81 -7.49
CA LEU A 178 6.73 16.28 -6.11
C LEU A 178 5.29 16.18 -5.60
N LEU A 179 4.34 16.74 -6.35
CA LEU A 179 2.92 16.71 -5.97
C LEU A 179 2.42 15.27 -5.83
N MET A 180 2.74 14.41 -6.81
CA MET A 180 2.34 13.01 -6.77
C MET A 180 3.02 12.26 -5.62
N GLY A 181 4.31 12.50 -5.38
CA GLY A 181 5.05 11.86 -4.30
C GLY A 181 4.48 12.19 -2.92
N ILE A 182 4.18 13.47 -2.67
CA ILE A 182 3.55 13.93 -1.43
C ILE A 182 2.17 13.28 -1.28
N GLN A 183 1.32 13.39 -2.29
CA GLN A 183 -0.05 12.89 -2.21
C GLN A 183 -0.09 11.37 -2.01
N SER A 184 0.73 10.62 -2.76
CA SER A 184 0.85 9.16 -2.65
C SER A 184 1.25 8.73 -1.24
N LYS A 185 2.21 9.45 -0.62
CA LYS A 185 2.65 9.18 0.74
C LYS A 185 1.54 9.46 1.75
N THR A 186 0.92 10.64 1.68
CA THR A 186 -0.17 11.02 2.60
C THR A 186 -1.34 10.04 2.54
N VAL A 187 -1.77 9.66 1.33
CA VAL A 187 -2.86 8.69 1.16
C VAL A 187 -2.49 7.32 1.70
N SER A 188 -1.27 6.83 1.41
CA SER A 188 -0.80 5.55 1.93
C SER A 188 -0.70 5.53 3.45
N GLU A 189 -0.22 6.61 4.07
CA GLU A 189 -0.11 6.73 5.53
C GLU A 189 -1.50 6.76 6.17
N ARG A 190 -2.44 7.51 5.58
CA ARG A 190 -3.81 7.57 6.08
C ARG A 190 -4.52 6.22 6.03
N LEU A 191 -4.42 5.50 4.91
CA LEU A 191 -5.03 4.16 4.79
C LEU A 191 -4.38 3.15 5.73
N ARG A 192 -3.06 3.23 5.94
CA ARG A 192 -2.37 2.38 6.92
C ARG A 192 -2.82 2.67 8.34
N TYR A 193 -3.04 3.94 8.68
CA TYR A 193 -3.60 4.33 9.96
C TYR A 193 -5.00 3.74 10.16
N ASP A 194 -5.91 3.92 9.20
CA ASP A 194 -7.28 3.39 9.28
C ASP A 194 -7.30 1.85 9.42
N LEU A 195 -6.39 1.14 8.74
CA LEU A 195 -6.26 -0.32 8.86
C LEU A 195 -5.68 -0.77 10.21
N ALA A 196 -4.71 -0.02 10.74
CA ALA A 196 -4.18 -0.27 12.07
C ALA A 196 -5.23 -0.03 13.16
N GLU A 197 -6.03 1.02 13.01
CA GLU A 197 -7.16 1.33 13.88
C GLU A 197 -8.22 0.22 13.83
N LEU A 198 -8.60 -0.24 12.63
CA LEU A 198 -9.49 -1.38 12.46
C LEU A 198 -8.94 -2.64 13.16
N SER A 199 -7.65 -2.94 12.98
CA SER A 199 -7.01 -4.10 13.62
C SER A 199 -7.03 -3.99 15.15
N SER A 200 -6.78 -2.80 15.68
CA SER A 200 -6.84 -2.50 17.11
C SER A 200 -8.25 -2.70 17.67
N VAL A 201 -9.26 -2.14 17.02
CA VAL A 201 -10.66 -2.24 17.45
C VAL A 201 -11.16 -3.69 17.41
N ILE A 202 -10.74 -4.49 16.43
CA ILE A 202 -10.99 -5.94 16.44
C ILE A 202 -10.35 -6.59 17.67
N GLY A 203 -9.08 -6.29 17.96
CA GLY A 203 -8.37 -6.82 19.13
C GLY A 203 -8.99 -6.46 20.48
N LEU A 204 -9.76 -5.35 20.55
CA LEU A 204 -10.52 -4.97 21.74
C LEU A 204 -11.83 -5.74 21.92
N ARG A 205 -12.33 -6.42 20.87
CA ARG A 205 -13.61 -7.14 20.89
C ARG A 205 -13.46 -8.65 20.85
N VAL A 206 -12.36 -9.18 20.32
CA VAL A 206 -12.09 -10.62 20.27
C VAL A 206 -10.69 -10.95 20.80
N PRO A 207 -10.51 -12.14 21.39
CA PRO A 207 -9.21 -12.56 21.86
C PRO A 207 -8.27 -12.81 20.66
N VAL A 208 -7.28 -11.94 20.52
CA VAL A 208 -6.27 -12.02 19.47
C VAL A 208 -4.98 -12.64 20.00
N PHE A 209 -4.41 -13.56 19.22
CA PHE A 209 -3.11 -14.14 19.50
C PHE A 209 -1.99 -13.16 19.14
N GLY A 210 -1.49 -12.44 20.14
CA GLY A 210 -0.34 -11.55 20.03
C GLY A 210 0.95 -12.17 20.60
N GLN A 211 2.09 -11.50 20.41
CA GLN A 211 3.39 -11.98 20.93
C GLN A 211 3.39 -12.16 22.46
N GLN A 212 2.69 -11.31 23.20
CA GLN A 212 2.59 -11.41 24.66
C GLN A 212 1.71 -12.59 25.11
N THR A 213 0.62 -12.86 24.40
CA THR A 213 -0.28 -14.00 24.64
C THR A 213 0.40 -15.33 24.32
N GLY A 214 1.22 -15.36 23.25
CA GLY A 214 2.02 -16.52 22.90
C GLY A 214 3.06 -16.88 23.97
N ILE A 215 3.72 -15.89 24.56
CA ILE A 215 4.67 -16.11 25.67
C ILE A 215 3.96 -16.58 26.93
N ALA A 216 2.82 -15.98 27.29
CA ALA A 216 2.02 -16.41 28.44
C ALA A 216 1.54 -17.86 28.29
N GLN A 217 1.08 -18.24 27.09
CA GLN A 217 0.68 -19.61 26.81
C GLN A 217 1.87 -20.58 26.86
N LEU A 218 3.05 -20.15 26.40
CA LEU A 218 4.28 -20.95 26.50
C LEU A 218 4.68 -21.19 27.95
N ILE A 219 4.59 -20.16 28.79
CA ILE A 219 4.83 -20.21 30.24
C ILE A 219 3.83 -21.16 30.92
N ASP A 220 2.54 -21.07 30.59
CA ASP A 220 1.52 -21.98 31.13
C ASP A 220 1.74 -23.43 30.72
N SER A 221 2.12 -23.67 29.46
CA SER A 221 2.50 -25.01 29.01
C SER A 221 3.76 -25.52 29.70
N PHE A 222 4.73 -24.65 29.98
CA PHE A 222 5.91 -24.98 30.76
C PHE A 222 5.56 -25.35 32.21
N PHE A 223 4.72 -24.57 32.88
CA PHE A 223 4.25 -24.89 34.23
C PHE A 223 3.40 -26.17 34.30
N ASN A 224 2.63 -26.47 33.28
CA ASN A 224 1.89 -27.73 33.20
C ASN A 224 2.82 -28.92 32.97
N TYR A 225 3.83 -28.77 32.12
CA TYR A 225 4.86 -29.78 31.92
C TYR A 225 5.65 -30.04 33.21
N ASP A 226 6.07 -28.99 33.91
CA ASP A 226 6.81 -29.10 35.17
C ASP A 226 5.98 -29.82 36.25
N ARG A 227 4.69 -29.48 36.40
CA ARG A 227 3.77 -30.20 37.29
C ARG A 227 3.60 -31.68 36.92
N GLN A 228 3.53 -32.01 35.64
CA GLN A 228 3.47 -33.42 35.19
C GLN A 228 4.80 -34.16 35.43
N MET A 229 5.93 -33.46 35.34
CA MET A 229 7.25 -34.03 35.58
C MET A 229 7.46 -34.32 37.07
N VAL A 230 7.09 -33.39 37.96
CA VAL A 230 7.07 -33.61 39.42
C VAL A 230 6.17 -34.80 39.76
N GLY A 231 4.95 -34.84 39.22
CA GLY A 231 4.04 -35.97 39.43
C GLY A 231 4.57 -37.31 38.88
N SER A 232 5.39 -37.29 37.82
CA SER A 232 6.03 -38.50 37.30
C SER A 232 7.24 -38.92 38.12
N LEU A 233 8.02 -37.98 38.66
CA LEU A 233 9.13 -38.23 39.57
C LEU A 233 8.65 -38.78 40.92
N ASP A 234 7.54 -38.26 41.45
CA ASP A 234 6.94 -38.78 42.68
C ASP A 234 6.45 -40.22 42.49
N ARG A 235 5.81 -40.51 41.34
CA ARG A 235 5.42 -41.89 41.00
C ARG A 235 6.63 -42.80 40.80
N PHE A 236 7.68 -42.31 40.14
CA PHE A 236 8.91 -43.06 39.97
C PHE A 236 9.57 -43.39 41.31
N ASN A 237 9.73 -42.41 42.20
CA ASN A 237 10.27 -42.61 43.54
C ASN A 237 9.40 -43.54 44.39
N ALA A 238 8.08 -43.41 44.34
CA ALA A 238 7.16 -44.31 45.04
C ALA A 238 7.21 -45.76 44.51
N THR A 239 7.61 -45.95 43.25
CA THR A 239 7.80 -47.26 42.63
C THR A 239 9.17 -47.83 42.95
N ALA A 240 10.22 -47.00 42.92
CA ALA A 240 11.59 -47.37 43.28
C ALA A 240 11.71 -47.72 44.78
N ALA A 241 11.05 -46.97 45.66
CA ALA A 241 10.99 -47.29 47.09
C ALA A 241 10.31 -48.64 47.34
N ARG A 242 9.20 -48.92 46.63
CA ARG A 242 8.51 -50.22 46.71
C ARG A 242 9.36 -51.39 46.20
N LEU A 243 10.23 -51.16 45.21
CA LEU A 243 11.17 -52.15 44.71
C LEU A 243 12.41 -52.34 45.61
N ALA A 244 12.74 -51.34 46.44
CA ALA A 244 13.84 -51.43 47.39
C ALA A 244 13.44 -52.06 48.73
N GLU A 245 12.15 -52.03 49.08
CA GLU A 245 11.58 -52.68 50.26
C GLU A 245 11.14 -54.14 50.02
N SER A 246 11.19 -54.62 48.76
CA SER A 246 10.92 -56.00 48.34
C SER A 246 12.20 -56.81 48.15
#